data_AF-A0A7W1BCD1-F1
#
_entry.id   AF-A0A7W1BCD1-F1
#
_cell.length_a   1.000
_cell.length_b   1.000
_cell.length_c   1.000
_cell.angle_alpha   90.00
_cell.angle_beta   90.00
_cell.angle_gamma   90.00
#
_symmetry.space_group_name_H-M   'P 1'
#
loop_
_entity.id
_entity.type
_entity.pdbx_description
1 polymer ?
#
loop_
_entity_poly.entity_id
_entity_poly.type
_entity_poly.pdbx_seq_one_letter_code
_entity_poly.pdbx_strand_id
1 'polypeptide(L)' 'MPYNPTLVAPMREEMTRMGIQELTTAPAVDAALGDQRGTMLVFVNSVCGCAAGNARPALRLALE' A
#
# COMPACT_ATOMS: atom_id res chain seq x y z
N MET A 1 6.93 5.80 17.55
CA MET A 1 6.89 4.39 17.97
C MET A 1 6.14 3.62 16.89
N PRO A 2 6.75 2.62 16.25
CA PRO A 2 6.07 1.85 15.20
C PRO A 2 4.91 1.04 15.82
N TYR A 3 3.81 0.89 15.07
CA TYR A 3 2.69 0.03 15.45
C TYR A 3 3.15 -1.43 15.56
N ASN A 4 2.47 -2.23 16.40
CA ASN A 4 2.74 -3.67 16.49
C ASN A 4 2.54 -4.33 15.10
N PRO A 5 3.51 -5.11 14.59
CA PRO A 5 3.42 -5.76 13.28
C PRO A 5 2.15 -6.58 13.07
N THR A 6 1.69 -7.28 14.10
CA THR A 6 0.48 -8.11 14.06
C THR A 6 -0.78 -7.28 13.88
N LEU A 7 -0.81 -6.05 14.42
CA LEU A 7 -1.97 -5.16 14.29
C LEU A 7 -2.09 -4.58 12.87
N VAL A 8 -0.96 -4.36 12.20
CA VAL A 8 -0.94 -3.77 10.84
C VAL A 8 -0.92 -4.82 9.72
N ALA A 9 -0.58 -6.08 10.05
CA ALA A 9 -0.59 -7.21 9.11
C ALA A 9 -1.89 -7.30 8.28
N PRO A 10 -3.11 -7.32 8.87
CA PRO A 10 -4.33 -7.42 8.07
C PRO A 10 -4.52 -6.22 7.12
N MET A 11 -4.03 -5.04 7.51
CA MET A 11 -4.15 -3.83 6.71
C MET A 11 -3.23 -3.85 5.48
N ARG A 12 -2.06 -4.48 5.62
CA ARG A 12 -1.10 -4.71 4.54
C ARG A 12 -1.59 -5.82 3.61
N GLU A 13 -2.04 -6.94 4.19
CA GLU A 13 -2.52 -8.09 3.44
C GLU A 13 -3.74 -7.77 2.57
N GLU A 14 -4.61 -6.86 3.00
CA GLU A 14 -5.71 -6.38 2.17
C GLU A 14 -5.20 -5.84 0.83
N MET A 15 -4.07 -5.12 0.85
CA MET A 15 -3.45 -4.56 -0.34
C MET A 15 -2.71 -5.60 -1.18
N THR A 16 -1.93 -6.46 -0.55
CA THR A 16 -1.15 -7.47 -1.28
C THR A 16 -2.06 -8.50 -1.96
N ARG A 17 -3.23 -8.81 -1.37
CA ARG A 17 -4.27 -9.63 -2.03
C ARG A 17 -4.85 -8.98 -3.28
N MET A 18 -4.80 -7.65 -3.41
CA MET A 18 -5.20 -6.90 -4.61
C MET A 18 -4.06 -6.80 -5.65
N GLY A 19 -2.90 -7.41 -5.40
CA GLY A 19 -1.75 -7.36 -6.31
C GLY A 19 -0.83 -6.14 -6.10
N ILE A 20 -1.05 -5.34 -5.05
CA ILE A 20 -0.16 -4.23 -4.72
C ILE A 20 1.17 -4.78 -4.18
N GLN A 21 2.27 -4.34 -4.78
CA GLN A 21 3.61 -4.60 -4.27
C GLN A 21 3.88 -3.74 -3.03
N GLU A 22 4.24 -4.40 -1.93
CA GLU A 22 4.60 -3.72 -0.70
C GLU A 22 6.08 -3.29 -0.69
N LEU A 23 6.34 -2.02 -0.37
CA LEU A 23 7.68 -1.44 -0.27
C LEU A 23 7.93 -1.01 1.18
N THR A 24 8.83 -1.71 1.88
CA THR A 24 9.05 -1.52 3.32
C THR A 24 10.37 -0.85 3.68
N THR A 25 11.24 -0.62 2.69
CA THR A 25 12.55 -0.03 2.86
C THR A 25 12.76 1.10 1.86
N ALA A 26 13.55 2.11 2.23
CA ALA A 26 13.87 3.21 1.32
C ALA A 26 14.53 2.72 0.01
N PRO A 27 15.52 1.79 0.02
CA PRO A 27 16.09 1.28 -1.22
C PRO A 27 15.08 0.59 -2.14
N ALA A 28 14.08 -0.12 -1.59
CA ALA A 28 13.03 -0.75 -2.39
C ALA A 28 12.12 0.30 -3.05
N VAL A 29 11.87 1.42 -2.37
CA VAL A 29 11.13 2.57 -2.93
C VAL A 29 11.93 3.23 -4.05
N ASP A 30 13.22 3.50 -3.81
CA ASP A 30 14.09 4.14 -4.80
C ASP A 30 14.20 3.31 -6.08
N ALA A 31 14.37 1.98 -5.95
CA ALA A 31 14.40 1.08 -7.09
C ALA A 31 13.07 1.05 -7.86
N ALA A 32 11.93 0.96 -7.14
CA ALA A 32 10.62 0.90 -7.78
C ALA A 32 10.23 2.19 -8.52
N LEU A 33 10.56 3.36 -7.96
CA LEU A 33 10.24 4.66 -8.54
C LEU A 33 11.27 5.12 -9.58
N GLY A 34 12.55 4.76 -9.40
CA GLY A 34 13.65 5.19 -10.28
C GLY A 34 13.65 4.50 -11.64
N ASP A 35 13.29 3.21 -11.68
CA ASP A 35 13.35 2.39 -12.91
C ASP A 35 12.04 2.40 -13.73
N GLN A 36 11.04 3.19 -13.32
CA GLN A 36 9.71 3.14 -13.92
C GLN A 36 9.63 3.86 -15.27
N ARG A 37 8.97 3.21 -16.24
CA ARG A 37 8.59 3.80 -17.52
C ARG A 37 7.07 3.69 -17.66
N GLY A 38 6.39 4.83 -17.68
CA GLY A 38 4.93 4.91 -17.76
C GLY A 38 4.31 5.44 -16.47
N THR A 39 3.09 5.01 -16.18
CA THR A 39 2.32 5.46 -15.02
C THR A 39 2.36 4.42 -13.91
N MET A 40 2.65 4.85 -12.69
CA MET A 40 2.60 4.01 -11.49
C MET A 40 1.56 4.57 -10.52
N LEU A 41 0.67 3.71 -10.04
CA LEU A 41 -0.23 4.02 -8.93
C LEU A 41 0.48 3.72 -7.61
N VAL A 42 0.79 4.76 -6.84
CA VAL A 42 1.39 4.64 -5.51
C VAL A 42 0.30 4.86 -4.46
N PHE A 43 0.09 3.86 -3.60
CA PHE A 43 -0.87 3.96 -2.51
C PHE A 43 -0.15 4.10 -1.17
N VAL A 44 -0.29 5.25 -0.54
CA VAL A 44 0.23 5.49 0.82
C VAL A 44 -0.81 4.99 1.83
N ASN A 45 -0.58 3.79 2.38
CA ASN A 45 -1.49 3.20 3.35
C ASN A 45 -1.34 3.84 4.74
N SER A 46 -2.39 3.74 5.57
CA SER A 46 -2.37 4.20 6.96
C SER A 46 -3.29 3.36 7.85
N VAL A 47 -3.13 3.48 9.17
CA VAL A 47 -4.00 2.83 10.16
C VAL A 47 -5.30 3.62 10.44
N CYS A 48 -5.46 4.79 9.82
CA CYS A 48 -6.57 5.70 10.10
C CYS A 48 -7.90 5.12 9.59
N GLY A 49 -9.01 5.48 10.26
CA GLY A 49 -10.35 5.04 9.87
C GLY A 49 -10.73 5.40 8.43
N CYS A 50 -10.24 6.52 7.89
CA CYS A 50 -10.47 6.90 6.50
C CYS A 50 -9.78 5.96 5.49
N ALA A 51 -8.64 5.35 5.85
CA ALA A 51 -8.00 4.35 5.01
C ALA A 51 -8.81 3.05 4.98
N ALA A 52 -9.45 2.69 6.09
CA ALA A 52 -10.35 1.55 6.18
C ALA A 52 -11.68 1.78 5.44
N GLY A 53 -12.36 2.89 5.70
CA GLY A 53 -13.70 3.14 5.18
C GLY A 53 -13.73 3.64 3.72
N ASN A 54 -12.65 4.28 3.26
CA ASN A 54 -12.64 4.94 1.94
C ASN A 54 -11.45 4.51 1.08
N ALA A 55 -10.21 4.76 1.51
CA ALA A 55 -9.07 4.67 0.60
C ALA A 55 -8.79 3.25 0.08
N ARG A 56 -8.77 2.23 0.96
CA ARG A 56 -8.55 0.83 0.55
C ARG A 56 -9.73 0.28 -0.28
N PRO A 57 -11.01 0.53 0.08
CA PRO A 57 -12.15 0.21 -0.79
C PRO A 57 -12.10 0.89 -2.16
N ALA A 58 -11.74 2.19 -2.21
CA ALA A 58 -11.62 2.92 -3.46
C ALA A 58 -10.49 2.39 -4.35
N LEU A 59 -9.36 2.00 -3.75
CA LEU A 59 -8.28 1.35 -4.48
C LEU A 59 -8.75 0.04 -5.11
N ARG A 60 -9.48 -0.80 -4.37
CA ARG A 60 -10.03 -2.05 -4.91
C ARG A 60 -10.88 -1.78 -6.16
N LEU A 61 -11.78 -0.81 -6.07
CA LEU A 61 -12.65 -0.41 -7.19
C LEU A 61 -11.86 0.16 -8.37
N ALA A 62 -10.74 0.83 -8.13
CA ALA A 62 -9.90 1.40 -9.18
C ALA A 62 -9.04 0.35 -9.91
N LEU A 63 -8.87 -0.84 -9.33
CA LEU A 63 -8.11 -1.96 -9.91
C LEU A 63 -9.00 -3.01 -10.59
N GLU A 64 -10.33 -2.87 -10.49
CA GLU A 64 -11.33 -3.61 -11.28
C GLU A 64 -11.43 -3.04 -12.70
#